data_AF-A0A168GEA1-F1
#
_entry.id   AF-A0A168GEA1-F1
#
_cell.length_a   1.000
_cell.length_b   1.000
_cell.length_c   1.000
_cell.angle_alpha   90.00
_cell.angle_beta   90.00
_cell.angle_gamma   90.00
#
_symmetry.space_group_name_H-M   'P 1'
#
loop_
_entity.id
_entity.type
_entity.pdbx_description
1 polymer ?
#
loop_
_entity_poly.entity_id
_entity_poly.type
_entity_poly.pdbx_seq_one_letter_code
_entity_poly.pdbx_strand_id
1 'polypeptide(L)'
;MYQPTTNILLDAAKDMLVTFNVNGELFTTYSSTILESESTVLSNLLFRDIMFYLRTGQIYTKDIKKLAALTQEATYYEMTTMKDALQASMEDAAAARIQQKKEQAQKETNGREMTYSVLDIVYVKDINNCFEHRKSYCACSATPKFVLIPNSSGRHQQE
;
A
#
# COMPACT_ATOMS: atom_id res chain seq x y z
N MET A 1 -17.64 38.54 13.82
CA MET A 1 -17.43 38.70 12.36
C MET A 1 -16.30 37.76 11.96
N TYR A 2 -16.66 36.57 11.47
CA TYR A 2 -15.69 35.57 11.01
C TYR A 2 -15.40 35.88 9.54
N GLN A 3 -14.16 36.18 9.17
CA GLN A 3 -13.75 36.17 7.77
C GLN A 3 -13.25 34.77 7.42
N PRO A 4 -13.79 34.12 6.38
CA PRO A 4 -13.20 32.89 5.89
C PRO A 4 -11.93 33.25 5.14
N THR A 5 -10.80 32.70 5.58
CA THR A 5 -9.55 32.66 4.82
C THR A 5 -9.79 31.79 3.59
N THR A 6 -10.28 32.39 2.51
CA THR A 6 -10.34 31.74 1.20
C THR A 6 -8.91 31.46 0.76
N ASN A 7 -8.68 30.22 0.31
CA ASN A 7 -7.42 29.77 -0.27
C ASN A 7 -7.16 30.52 -1.59
N ILE A 8 -6.65 31.74 -1.51
CA ILE A 8 -6.33 32.63 -2.65
C ILE A 8 -5.37 31.96 -3.66
N LEU A 9 -4.61 30.95 -3.22
CA LEU A 9 -3.71 30.16 -4.06
C LEU A 9 -4.41 29.14 -4.96
N LEU A 10 -5.63 28.69 -4.64
CA LEU A 10 -6.36 27.72 -5.48
C LEU A 10 -7.18 28.38 -6.59
N ASP A 11 -7.72 29.58 -6.35
CA ASP A 11 -8.55 30.27 -7.35
C ASP A 11 -7.72 30.82 -8.52
N ALA A 12 -6.47 31.25 -8.27
CA ALA A 12 -5.58 31.74 -9.33
C ALA A 12 -5.19 30.66 -10.36
N ALA A 13 -5.28 29.37 -9.99
CA ALA A 13 -4.93 28.26 -10.87
C ALA A 13 -6.10 27.77 -11.74
N LYS A 14 -7.35 28.18 -11.47
CA LYS A 14 -8.52 27.71 -12.23
C LYS A 14 -8.54 28.19 -13.69
N ASP A 15 -8.01 29.37 -13.95
CA ASP A 15 -8.04 30.00 -15.28
C ASP A 15 -6.70 29.90 -16.03
N MET A 16 -5.75 29.12 -15.52
CA MET A 16 -4.47 28.91 -16.19
C MET A 16 -4.66 28.00 -17.41
N LEU A 17 -4.30 28.51 -18.59
CA LEU A 17 -4.22 27.71 -19.81
C LEU A 17 -3.03 26.75 -19.74
N VAL A 18 -3.28 25.48 -20.05
CA VAL A 18 -2.28 24.42 -20.09
C VAL A 18 -2.24 23.87 -21.50
N THR A 19 -1.03 23.77 -22.07
CA THR A 19 -0.79 23.19 -23.39
C THR A 19 -0.12 21.82 -23.24
N PHE A 20 -0.72 20.82 -23.88
CA PHE A 20 -0.25 19.44 -23.98
C PHE A 20 0.28 19.19 -25.39
N ASN A 21 1.44 18.54 -25.50
CA ASN A 21 1.90 18.00 -26.76
C ASN A 21 1.56 16.51 -26.78
N VAL A 22 0.63 16.11 -27.64
CA VAL A 22 0.19 14.72 -27.79
C VAL A 22 0.53 14.30 -29.21
N ASN A 23 1.55 13.44 -29.36
CA ASN A 23 2.03 12.91 -30.64
C ASN A 23 2.43 14.00 -31.68
N GLY A 24 2.97 15.13 -31.22
CA GLY A 24 3.39 16.23 -32.08
C GLY A 24 2.31 17.28 -32.35
N GLU A 25 1.09 17.06 -31.85
CA GLU A 25 -0.01 18.01 -31.94
C GLU A 25 -0.23 18.72 -30.59
N LEU A 26 -0.41 20.03 -30.63
CA LEU A 26 -0.56 20.86 -29.43
C LEU A 26 -2.04 21.06 -29.10
N PHE A 27 -2.46 20.61 -27.92
CA PHE A 27 -3.80 20.79 -27.36
C PHE A 27 -3.73 21.79 -26.21
N THR A 28 -4.60 22.80 -26.20
CA THR A 28 -4.64 23.78 -25.12
C THR A 28 -6.02 23.77 -24.46
N THR A 29 -6.05 23.70 -23.13
CA THR A 29 -7.28 23.71 -22.33
C THR A 29 -7.08 24.48 -21.04
N TYR A 30 -8.17 24.78 -20.32
CA TYR A 30 -8.10 25.38 -19.00
C TYR A 30 -7.77 24.33 -17.95
N SER A 31 -6.95 24.71 -16.95
CA SER A 31 -6.65 23.86 -15.79
C SER A 31 -7.92 23.37 -15.08
N SER A 32 -8.96 24.22 -15.02
CA SER A 32 -10.28 23.87 -14.48
C SER A 32 -10.95 22.69 -15.20
N THR A 33 -10.86 22.64 -16.54
CA THR A 33 -11.45 21.56 -17.35
C THR A 33 -10.82 20.20 -17.05
N ILE A 34 -9.55 20.18 -16.62
CA ILE A 34 -8.83 18.96 -16.18
C ILE A 34 -9.27 18.58 -14.75
N LEU A 35 -9.47 19.58 -13.89
CA LEU A 35 -9.87 19.42 -12.49
C LEU A 35 -11.34 18.97 -12.31
N GLU A 36 -12.21 19.19 -13.30
CA GLU A 36 -13.63 18.84 -13.24
C GLU A 36 -13.94 17.37 -13.53
N SER A 37 -13.00 16.61 -14.09
CA SER A 37 -13.23 15.18 -14.31
C SER A 37 -13.08 14.42 -12.99
N GLU A 38 -14.18 13.85 -12.47
CA GLU A 38 -14.14 12.85 -11.37
C GLU A 38 -13.45 11.54 -11.80
N SER A 39 -12.92 11.50 -13.02
CA SER A 39 -12.13 10.38 -13.53
C SER A 39 -10.80 10.31 -12.77
N THR A 40 -10.53 9.15 -12.19
CA THR A 40 -9.28 8.80 -11.50
C THR A 40 -8.02 9.06 -12.34
N VAL A 41 -8.18 9.14 -13.66
CA VAL A 41 -7.15 9.35 -14.68
C VAL A 41 -6.48 10.73 -14.57
N LEU A 42 -7.12 11.71 -13.94
CA LEU A 42 -6.60 13.08 -13.78
C LEU A 42 -6.84 13.63 -12.37
N SER A 43 -6.73 12.79 -11.34
CA SER A 43 -6.59 13.38 -10.01
C SER A 43 -5.31 14.23 -10.03
N ASN A 44 -5.47 15.56 -9.93
CA ASN A 44 -4.39 16.55 -10.13
C ASN A 44 -3.16 16.29 -9.24
N LEU A 45 -3.35 15.52 -8.17
CA LEU A 45 -2.30 15.04 -7.30
C LEU A 45 -1.37 14.05 -8.01
N LEU A 46 -1.89 13.02 -8.70
CA LEU A 46 -1.05 12.02 -9.36
C LEU A 46 -0.30 12.63 -10.56
N PHE A 47 -0.97 13.46 -11.36
CA PHE A 47 -0.31 14.15 -12.48
C PHE A 47 0.83 15.05 -11.99
N ARG A 48 0.67 15.71 -10.85
CA ARG A 48 1.76 16.47 -10.22
C ARG A 48 2.96 15.59 -9.87
N ASP A 49 2.74 14.38 -9.34
CA ASP A 49 3.83 13.46 -9.04
C ASP A 49 4.49 12.91 -10.32
N ILE A 50 3.72 12.63 -11.38
CA ILE A 50 4.26 12.29 -12.71
C ILE A 50 5.18 13.40 -13.22
N MET A 51 4.70 14.65 -13.20
CA MET A 51 5.48 15.81 -13.62
C MET A 51 6.70 16.05 -12.74
N PHE A 52 6.63 15.75 -11.45
CA PHE A 52 7.77 15.81 -10.55
C PHE A 52 8.82 14.76 -10.92
N TYR A 53 8.40 13.52 -11.18
CA TYR A 53 9.29 12.45 -11.63
C TYR A 53 9.96 12.80 -12.96
N LEU A 54 9.22 13.33 -13.94
CA LEU A 54 9.79 13.76 -15.22
C LEU A 54 10.87 14.84 -15.06
N ARG A 55 10.77 15.70 -14.04
CA ARG A 55 11.75 16.77 -13.77
C ARG A 55 12.97 16.30 -12.99
N THR A 56 12.80 15.33 -12.11
CA THR A 56 13.82 15.00 -11.08
C THR A 56 14.33 13.58 -11.16
N GLY A 57 13.62 12.68 -11.84
CA GLY A 57 13.85 11.24 -11.81
C GLY A 57 13.50 10.56 -10.48
N GLN A 58 12.82 11.26 -9.56
CA GLN A 58 12.57 10.76 -8.20
C GLN A 58 11.08 10.59 -7.90
N ILE A 59 10.77 9.64 -7.01
CA ILE A 59 9.42 9.39 -6.48
C ILE A 59 9.37 9.86 -5.02
N TYR A 60 8.46 10.78 -4.72
CA TYR A 60 8.39 11.41 -3.40
C TYR A 60 7.55 10.64 -2.37
N THR A 61 6.55 9.86 -2.82
CA THR A 61 5.60 9.22 -1.92
C THR A 61 6.07 7.85 -1.43
N LYS A 62 5.74 7.53 -0.17
CA LYS A 62 5.93 6.20 0.44
C LYS A 62 4.60 5.49 0.74
N ASP A 63 3.48 6.11 0.38
CA ASP A 63 2.16 5.50 0.58
C ASP A 63 1.92 4.45 -0.52
N ILE A 64 1.75 3.20 -0.11
CA ILE A 64 1.55 2.06 -1.01
C ILE A 64 0.30 2.23 -1.90
N LYS A 65 -0.78 2.84 -1.39
CA LYS A 65 -1.99 3.07 -2.20
C LYS A 65 -1.70 4.10 -3.29
N LYS A 66 -0.96 5.15 -2.95
CA LYS A 66 -0.56 6.19 -3.90
C LYS A 66 0.45 5.67 -4.93
N LEU A 67 1.42 4.85 -4.49
CA LEU A 67 2.34 4.16 -5.39
C LEU A 67 1.59 3.28 -6.39
N ALA A 68 0.61 2.49 -5.93
CA ALA A 68 -0.20 1.66 -6.82
C ALA A 68 -1.00 2.48 -7.84
N ALA A 69 -1.56 3.62 -7.43
CA ALA A 69 -2.26 4.54 -8.34
C ALA A 69 -1.28 5.16 -9.36
N LEU A 70 -0.09 5.58 -8.93
CA LEU A 70 0.95 6.08 -9.83
C LEU A 70 1.44 5.03 -10.83
N THR A 71 1.46 3.75 -10.45
CA THR A 71 1.79 2.66 -11.37
C THR A 71 0.77 2.53 -12.49
N GLN A 72 -0.52 2.73 -12.20
CA GLN A 72 -1.56 2.72 -13.24
C GLN A 72 -1.38 3.90 -14.20
N GLU A 73 -1.14 5.10 -13.68
CA GLU A 73 -0.85 6.29 -14.49
C GLU A 73 0.41 6.11 -15.34
N ALA A 74 1.52 5.67 -14.75
CA ALA A 74 2.76 5.41 -15.47
C ALA A 74 2.61 4.30 -16.53
N THR A 75 1.65 3.38 -16.35
CA THR A 75 1.29 2.39 -17.38
C THR A 75 0.52 3.04 -18.51
N TYR A 76 -0.45 3.91 -18.20
CA TYR A 76 -1.24 4.65 -19.18
C TYR A 76 -0.37 5.57 -20.05
N TYR A 77 0.58 6.29 -19.44
CA TYR A 77 1.53 7.16 -20.16
C TYR A 77 2.75 6.40 -20.72
N GLU A 78 2.78 5.07 -20.64
CA GLU A 78 3.86 4.21 -21.12
C GLU A 78 5.27 4.54 -20.57
N MET A 79 5.33 5.07 -19.34
CA MET A 79 6.57 5.51 -18.68
C MET A 79 7.30 4.33 -18.03
N THR A 80 8.05 3.56 -18.83
CA THR A 80 8.79 2.36 -18.37
C THR A 80 9.73 2.63 -17.20
N THR A 81 10.56 3.67 -17.29
CA THR A 81 11.53 4.01 -16.23
C THR A 81 10.85 4.36 -14.91
N MET A 82 9.67 4.98 -14.97
CA MET A 82 8.89 5.32 -13.78
C MET A 82 8.25 4.09 -13.16
N LYS A 83 7.75 3.16 -13.99
CA LYS A 83 7.21 1.88 -13.51
C LYS A 83 8.25 1.09 -12.73
N ASP A 84 9.47 0.99 -13.25
CA ASP A 84 10.56 0.29 -12.57
C ASP A 84 10.91 0.95 -11.24
N ALA A 85 11.00 2.28 -11.23
CA ALA A 85 11.26 3.04 -10.00
C ALA A 85 10.11 2.92 -8.97
N LEU A 86 8.85 2.90 -9.42
CA LEU A 86 7.68 2.71 -8.55
C LEU A 86 7.68 1.31 -7.95
N GLN A 87 8.03 0.29 -8.72
CA GLN A 87 8.12 -1.08 -8.24
C GLN A 87 9.21 -1.23 -7.18
N ALA A 88 10.41 -0.69 -7.42
CA ALA A 88 11.48 -0.65 -6.41
C ALA A 88 11.02 0.07 -5.12
N SER A 89 10.35 1.22 -5.27
CA SER A 89 9.83 1.97 -4.12
C SER A 89 8.76 1.21 -3.34
N MET A 90 7.95 0.35 -3.99
CA MET A 90 6.95 -0.48 -3.33
C MET A 90 7.60 -1.65 -2.56
N GLU A 91 8.64 -2.26 -3.13
CA GLU A 91 9.42 -3.32 -2.48
C GLU A 91 10.11 -2.79 -1.21
N ASP A 92 10.72 -1.61 -1.29
CA ASP A 92 11.32 -0.93 -0.14
C ASP A 92 10.28 -0.64 0.96
N ALA A 93 9.10 -0.15 0.58
CA ALA A 93 8.01 0.12 1.51
C ALA A 93 7.49 -1.17 2.18
N ALA A 94 7.45 -2.28 1.44
CA ALA A 94 7.08 -3.59 1.98
C ALA A 94 8.13 -4.14 2.95
N ALA A 95 9.41 -4.07 2.58
CA ALA A 95 10.51 -4.50 3.43
C ALA A 95 10.55 -3.73 4.75
N ALA A 96 10.37 -2.41 4.71
CA ALA A 96 10.31 -1.58 5.90
C ALA A 96 9.17 -1.99 6.86
N ARG A 97 8.00 -2.34 6.33
CA ARG A 97 6.86 -2.83 7.15
C ARG A 97 7.13 -4.18 7.78
N ILE A 98 7.79 -5.10 7.06
CA ILE A 98 8.17 -6.40 7.60
C ILE A 98 9.15 -6.22 8.76
N GLN A 99 10.15 -5.35 8.59
CA GLN A 99 11.13 -5.06 9.63
C GLN A 99 10.48 -4.45 10.89
N GLN A 100 9.58 -3.48 10.72
CA GLN A 100 8.81 -2.90 11.84
C GLN A 100 8.00 -3.95 12.59
N LYS A 101 7.36 -4.90 11.89
CA LYS A 101 6.61 -5.99 12.53
C LYS A 101 7.54 -6.95 13.29
N LYS A 102 8.72 -7.26 12.76
CA LYS A 102 9.72 -8.09 13.45
C LYS A 102 10.18 -7.43 14.75
N GLU A 103 10.44 -6.13 14.73
CA GLU A 103 10.83 -5.37 15.91
C GLU A 103 9.72 -5.27 16.96
N GLN A 104 8.47 -5.11 16.53
CA GLN A 104 7.31 -5.15 17.43
C GLN A 104 7.14 -6.53 18.07
N ALA A 105 7.22 -7.61 17.28
CA ALA A 105 7.15 -8.98 17.80
C ALA A 105 8.30 -9.31 18.77
N GLN A 106 9.51 -8.79 18.52
CA GLN A 106 10.65 -8.93 19.45
C GLN A 106 10.45 -8.17 20.77
N LYS A 107 9.82 -6.99 20.73
CA LYS A 107 9.45 -6.22 21.94
C LYS A 107 8.37 -6.93 22.75
N GLU A 108 7.34 -7.47 22.09
CA GLU A 108 6.27 -8.22 22.77
C GLU A 108 6.75 -9.53 23.40
N THR A 109 7.81 -10.14 22.85
CA THR A 109 8.41 -11.37 23.39
C THR A 109 9.50 -11.12 24.44
N ASN A 110 9.83 -9.87 24.80
CA ASN A 110 10.97 -9.53 25.68
C ASN A 110 12.28 -10.24 25.27
N GLY A 111 12.44 -10.55 23.97
CA GLY A 111 13.59 -11.32 23.46
C GLY A 111 13.67 -12.78 23.92
N ARG A 112 12.61 -13.35 24.51
CA ARG A 112 12.57 -14.79 24.84
C ARG A 112 12.06 -15.57 23.64
N GLU A 113 12.97 -16.28 22.99
CA GLU A 113 12.65 -17.30 22.00
C GLU A 113 11.92 -18.46 22.71
N MET A 114 10.62 -18.61 22.43
CA MET A 114 9.79 -19.68 22.98
C MET A 114 9.74 -20.82 21.96
N THR A 115 10.43 -21.91 22.25
CA THR A 115 10.34 -23.14 21.44
C THR A 115 9.16 -23.98 21.90
N TYR A 116 8.33 -24.43 20.96
CA TYR A 116 7.18 -25.29 21.23
C TYR A 116 7.36 -26.64 20.53
N SER A 117 6.92 -27.71 21.19
CA SER A 117 6.69 -29.01 20.55
C SER A 117 5.23 -29.12 20.13
N VAL A 118 4.98 -29.65 18.94
CA VAL A 118 3.62 -29.99 18.48
C VAL A 118 3.22 -31.29 19.17
N LEU A 119 2.20 -31.24 20.02
CA LEU A 119 1.64 -32.41 20.70
C LEU A 119 0.66 -33.15 19.79
N ASP A 120 -0.23 -32.42 19.15
CA ASP A 120 -1.33 -32.99 18.36
C ASP A 120 -1.81 -32.00 17.27
N ILE A 121 -2.52 -32.53 16.28
CA ILE A 121 -3.14 -31.77 15.19
C ILE A 121 -4.65 -32.02 15.23
N VAL A 122 -5.40 -31.02 15.65
CA VAL A 122 -6.87 -31.10 15.75
C VAL A 122 -7.49 -30.45 14.54
N TYR A 123 -8.35 -31.18 13.83
CA TYR A 123 -9.12 -30.64 12.73
C TYR A 123 -10.39 -30.00 13.25
N VAL A 124 -10.41 -28.66 13.29
CA VAL A 124 -11.61 -27.92 13.67
C VAL A 124 -12.41 -27.63 12.41
N LYS A 125 -13.66 -28.09 12.37
CA LYS A 125 -14.62 -27.68 11.34
C LYS A 125 -14.99 -26.22 11.59
N ASP A 126 -14.47 -25.32 10.75
CA ASP A 126 -14.96 -23.95 10.74
C ASP A 126 -16.29 -23.95 9.98
N ILE A 127 -17.37 -23.73 10.72
CA ILE A 127 -18.72 -23.74 10.16
C ILE A 127 -18.96 -22.47 9.34
N ASN A 128 -18.21 -21.40 9.62
CA ASN A 128 -18.51 -20.07 9.10
C ASN A 128 -17.74 -19.75 7.83
N ASN A 129 -16.49 -20.23 7.67
CA ASN A 129 -15.70 -19.94 6.47
C ASN A 129 -14.78 -21.10 6.07
N CYS A 130 -15.01 -21.66 4.88
CA CYS A 130 -13.98 -22.46 4.21
C CYS A 130 -12.93 -21.54 3.57
N PHE A 131 -11.65 -21.79 3.84
CA PHE A 131 -10.53 -21.03 3.28
C PHE A 131 -10.47 -21.08 1.74
N GLU A 132 -10.69 -22.25 1.14
CA GLU A 132 -10.64 -22.42 -0.32
C GLU A 132 -11.91 -21.92 -1.02
N HIS A 133 -13.08 -22.17 -0.43
CA HIS A 133 -14.36 -21.97 -1.12
C HIS A 133 -15.13 -20.75 -0.64
N ARG A 134 -14.69 -20.08 0.44
CA ARG A 134 -15.35 -18.91 1.08
C ARG A 134 -16.85 -19.10 1.33
N LYS A 135 -17.28 -20.34 1.53
CA LYS A 135 -18.66 -20.72 1.85
C LYS A 135 -18.75 -21.18 3.30
N SER A 136 -19.84 -20.80 3.97
CA SER A 136 -20.25 -21.41 5.23
C SER A 136 -20.69 -22.85 5.00
N TYR A 137 -20.47 -23.72 5.98
CA TYR A 137 -20.85 -25.13 5.95
C TYR A 137 -20.22 -25.96 4.79
N CYS A 138 -18.99 -25.65 4.35
CA CYS A 138 -18.33 -26.54 3.37
C CYS A 138 -17.92 -27.87 4.01
N ALA A 139 -18.11 -28.98 3.29
CA ALA A 139 -17.54 -30.29 3.64
C ALA A 139 -16.00 -30.28 3.80
N CYS A 140 -15.36 -29.29 3.21
CA CYS A 140 -13.93 -29.08 3.15
C CYS A 140 -13.37 -28.14 4.24
N SER A 141 -14.19 -27.63 5.17
CA SER A 141 -13.78 -26.58 6.13
C SER A 141 -13.01 -27.07 7.35
N ALA A 142 -12.41 -28.25 7.30
CA ALA A 142 -11.54 -28.75 8.37
C ALA A 142 -10.17 -28.10 8.24
N THR A 143 -9.91 -27.06 9.05
CA THR A 143 -8.56 -26.47 9.14
C THR A 143 -7.79 -27.12 10.28
N PRO A 144 -6.55 -27.59 10.04
CA PRO A 144 -5.74 -28.16 11.10
C PRO A 144 -5.32 -27.06 12.08
N LYS A 145 -5.49 -27.32 13.38
CA LYS A 145 -4.97 -26.51 14.47
C LYS A 145 -3.94 -27.31 15.25
N PHE A 146 -2.79 -26.71 15.50
CA PHE A 146 -1.71 -27.32 16.26
C PHE A 146 -1.95 -27.13 17.76
N VAL A 147 -1.91 -28.22 18.51
CA VAL A 147 -1.81 -28.18 19.98
C VAL A 147 -0.33 -28.09 20.32
N LEU A 148 0.09 -26.96 20.88
CA LEU A 148 1.49 -26.67 21.18
C LEU A 148 1.74 -26.83 22.69
N ILE A 149 2.83 -27.53 23.04
CA ILE A 149 3.37 -27.55 24.41
C ILE A 149 4.67 -26.73 24.42
N PRO A 150 4.83 -25.76 25.33
CA PRO A 150 6.10 -25.04 25.48
C PRO A 150 7.20 -25.99 25.98
N ASN A 151 8.37 -25.98 25.32
CA ASN A 151 9.52 -26.72 25.81
C ASN A 151 10.12 -25.96 26.99
N SER A 152 10.05 -26.53 28.19
CA SER A 152 10.64 -25.96 29.39
C SER A 152 12.16 -26.16 29.42
N SER A 153 12.89 -25.53 28.51
CA SER A 153 14.35 -25.37 28.63
C SER A 153 14.63 -24.21 29.59
N GLY A 154 14.48 -24.45 30.90
CA GLY A 154 14.81 -23.46 31.92
C GLY A 154 14.20 -23.66 33.30
N ARG A 155 14.28 -24.86 33.89
CA ARG A 155 14.25 -25.01 35.36
C ARG A 155 15.46 -25.83 35.77
N HIS A 156 16.60 -25.14 35.94
CA HIS A 156 17.63 -25.67 36.80
C HIS A 156 17.14 -25.59 38.25
N GLN A 157 17.29 -26.71 38.91
CA GLN A 157 16.99 -27.02 40.30
C GLN A 157 17.60 -25.99 41.25
N GLN A 158 16.84 -25.58 42.27
CA GLN A 158 17.41 -25.21 43.55
C GLN A 158 16.89 -26.26 44.54
N GLU A 159 17.77 -27.18 44.89
CA GLU A 159 17.73 -27.92 46.16
C GLU A 159 18.14 -26.98 47.31
#